data_AF-A0A0T5X7Q3-F1
#
_entry.id   AF-A0A0T5X7Q3-F1
#
_cell.length_a   1.000
_cell.length_b   1.000
_cell.length_c   1.000
_cell.angle_alpha   90.00
_cell.angle_beta   90.00
_cell.angle_gamma   90.00
#
_symmetry.space_group_name_H-M   'P 1'
#
loop_
_entity.id
_entity.type
_entity.pdbx_description
1 polymer ?
#
loop_
_entity_poly.entity_id
_entity_poly.type
_entity_poly.pdbx_seq_one_letter_code
_entity_poly.pdbx_strand_id
1 'polypeptide(L)'
;MSEKQIDDAYFHEQWTRPVVKIGAITMLSACLLSFLPLIYLYIVYGVYPKLSTAITAWGLIAAIFGAMYIVEPISYYPILGLAGTYMSFLSGNISNLRLPCSAMAQEVLGVKEGTRQAELIGTMGIIGSIIVNFVAVTLAAFVGYSLIKLFPPAVADAFRSYTAPAIFGAVFGQFSLRQPKLAPFALAIPIVLLILKVPVWIIILASVFGTIGIARVFYKKGLIK
;
A
#
# COMPACT_ATOMS: atom_id res chain seq x y z
N MET A 1 -19.74 5.00 30.55
CA MET A 1 -20.66 5.72 29.66
C MET A 1 -21.66 4.69 29.14
N SER A 2 -22.95 4.87 29.42
CA SER A 2 -23.97 3.85 29.10
C SER A 2 -23.97 3.55 27.60
N GLU A 3 -23.80 2.27 27.27
CA GLU A 3 -23.79 1.71 25.92
C GLU A 3 -25.21 1.84 25.34
N LYS A 4 -25.57 3.03 24.85
CA LYS A 4 -26.76 3.18 24.00
C LYS A 4 -26.51 2.34 22.77
N GLN A 5 -27.10 1.16 22.75
CA GLN A 5 -27.09 0.23 21.64
C GLN A 5 -27.65 0.98 20.41
N ILE A 6 -26.79 1.24 19.44
CA ILE A 6 -27.19 1.92 18.20
C ILE A 6 -28.16 0.99 17.48
N ASP A 7 -29.36 1.47 17.13
CA ASP A 7 -30.35 0.69 16.41
C ASP A 7 -29.79 0.17 15.07
N ASP A 8 -29.89 -1.14 14.86
CA ASP A 8 -29.39 -1.90 13.72
C ASP A 8 -29.99 -1.41 12.41
N ALA A 9 -31.31 -1.23 12.38
CA ALA A 9 -32.02 -0.83 11.18
C ALA A 9 -31.64 0.61 10.81
N TYR A 10 -31.65 1.50 11.79
CA TYR A 10 -31.24 2.89 11.61
C TYR A 10 -29.79 3.02 11.16
N PHE A 11 -28.85 2.31 11.79
CA PHE A 11 -27.45 2.34 11.39
C PHE A 11 -27.25 1.83 9.97
N HIS A 12 -27.93 0.74 9.60
CA HIS A 12 -27.82 0.21 8.26
C HIS A 12 -28.32 1.21 7.20
N GLU A 13 -29.46 1.87 7.46
CA GLU A 13 -30.06 2.82 6.53
C GLU A 13 -29.26 4.12 6.41
N GLN A 14 -28.80 4.68 7.53
CA GLN A 14 -28.14 5.97 7.58
C GLN A 14 -26.62 5.91 7.36
N TRP A 15 -25.98 4.79 7.69
CA TRP A 15 -24.53 4.64 7.61
C TRP A 15 -24.12 3.61 6.56
N THR A 16 -24.46 2.33 6.76
CA THR A 16 -23.96 1.22 5.93
C THR A 16 -24.32 1.41 4.46
N ARG A 17 -25.59 1.63 4.14
CA ARG A 17 -26.07 1.70 2.75
C ARG A 17 -25.46 2.89 1.98
N PRO A 18 -25.42 4.13 2.51
CA PRO A 18 -24.72 5.24 1.88
C PRO A 18 -23.22 4.99 1.71
N VAL A 19 -22.54 4.44 2.74
CA VAL A 19 -21.11 4.14 2.70
C VAL A 19 -20.79 3.15 1.58
N VAL A 20 -21.53 2.05 1.46
CA VAL A 20 -21.32 1.08 0.37
C VAL A 20 -21.53 1.75 -0.99
N LYS A 21 -22.61 2.53 -1.14
CA LYS A 21 -22.92 3.18 -2.41
C LYS A 21 -21.81 4.14 -2.84
N ILE A 22 -21.40 5.04 -1.94
CA ILE A 22 -20.36 6.04 -2.23
C ILE A 22 -19.01 5.35 -2.40
N GLY A 23 -18.64 4.49 -1.44
CA GLY A 23 -17.36 3.79 -1.43
C GLY A 23 -17.14 2.95 -2.68
N ALA A 24 -18.14 2.17 -3.10
CA ALA A 24 -18.07 1.37 -4.32
C ALA A 24 -17.92 2.26 -5.56
N ILE A 25 -18.72 3.32 -5.70
CA ILE A 25 -18.63 4.24 -6.83
C ILE A 25 -17.24 4.90 -6.88
N THR A 26 -16.72 5.38 -5.75
CA THR A 26 -15.42 6.03 -5.69
C THR A 26 -14.27 5.07 -6.00
N MET A 27 -14.32 3.84 -5.48
CA MET A 27 -13.30 2.83 -5.74
C MET A 27 -13.30 2.38 -7.21
N LEU A 28 -14.48 2.09 -7.78
CA LEU A 28 -14.59 1.71 -9.18
C LEU A 28 -14.15 2.85 -10.11
N SER A 29 -14.50 4.09 -9.77
CA SER A 29 -14.04 5.26 -10.52
C SER A 29 -12.53 5.38 -10.45
N ALA A 30 -11.92 5.21 -9.27
CA ALA A 30 -10.47 5.25 -9.12
C ALA A 30 -9.77 4.14 -9.93
N CYS A 31 -10.31 2.92 -9.95
CA CYS A 31 -9.81 1.83 -10.78
C CYS A 31 -9.81 2.22 -12.27
N LEU A 32 -10.89 2.81 -12.78
CA LEU A 32 -10.98 3.26 -14.18
C LEU A 32 -10.03 4.43 -14.47
N LEU A 33 -10.00 5.42 -13.57
CA LEU A 33 -9.17 6.62 -13.72
C LEU A 33 -7.67 6.31 -13.60
N SER A 34 -7.29 5.20 -12.97
CA SER A 34 -5.90 4.75 -12.90
C SER A 34 -5.27 4.48 -14.29
N PHE A 35 -6.09 4.23 -15.31
CA PHE A 35 -5.65 4.06 -16.69
C PHE A 35 -5.47 5.39 -17.45
N LEU A 36 -5.90 6.53 -16.90
CA LEU A 36 -5.78 7.84 -17.58
C LEU A 36 -4.33 8.18 -17.99
N PRO A 37 -3.29 7.98 -17.15
CA PRO A 37 -1.92 8.24 -17.58
C PRO A 37 -1.50 7.38 -18.76
N LEU A 38 -1.95 6.11 -18.83
CA LEU A 38 -1.66 5.21 -19.94
C LEU A 38 -2.34 5.67 -21.23
N ILE A 39 -3.62 6.06 -21.14
CA ILE A 39 -4.38 6.60 -22.27
C ILE A 39 -3.71 7.89 -22.78
N TYR A 40 -3.28 8.77 -21.88
CA TYR A 40 -2.58 10.00 -22.22
C TYR A 40 -1.26 9.72 -22.95
N LEU A 41 -0.44 8.78 -22.45
CA LEU A 41 0.81 8.38 -23.10
C LEU A 41 0.58 7.82 -24.50
N TYR A 42 -0.50 7.05 -24.68
CA TYR A 42 -0.87 6.50 -25.98
C TYR A 42 -1.30 7.60 -26.96
N ILE A 43 -2.22 8.49 -26.58
CA ILE A 43 -2.78 9.51 -27.47
C ILE A 43 -1.73 10.59 -27.82
N VAL A 44 -0.94 11.04 -26.85
CA VAL A 44 -0.04 12.19 -27.04
C VAL A 44 1.33 11.78 -27.58
N TYR A 45 1.87 10.65 -27.11
CA TYR A 45 3.23 10.22 -27.45
C TYR A 45 3.26 9.00 -28.38
N GLY A 46 2.11 8.38 -28.67
CA GLY A 46 2.04 7.15 -29.48
C GLY A 46 2.71 5.94 -28.80
N VAL A 47 2.99 6.02 -27.49
CA VAL A 47 3.72 4.99 -26.76
C VAL A 47 2.73 4.00 -26.17
N TYR A 48 2.83 2.73 -26.57
CA TYR A 48 2.08 1.63 -25.99
C TYR A 48 3.01 0.45 -25.67
N PRO A 49 3.03 -0.03 -24.42
CA PRO A 49 3.82 -1.22 -24.09
C PRO A 49 3.23 -2.44 -24.80
N LYS A 50 4.08 -3.32 -25.31
CA LYS A 50 3.62 -4.61 -25.85
C LYS A 50 2.79 -5.33 -24.80
N LEU A 51 1.64 -5.89 -25.19
CA LEU A 51 0.70 -6.54 -24.27
C LEU A 51 1.39 -7.65 -23.45
N SER A 52 2.32 -8.39 -24.07
CA SER A 52 3.12 -9.40 -23.38
C SER A 52 3.90 -8.80 -22.19
N THR A 53 4.56 -7.66 -22.40
CA THR A 53 5.30 -6.95 -21.34
C THR A 53 4.37 -6.46 -20.24
N ALA A 54 3.18 -5.95 -20.58
CA ALA A 54 2.19 -5.49 -19.60
C ALA A 54 1.68 -6.64 -18.72
N ILE A 55 1.34 -7.78 -19.32
CA ILE A 55 0.87 -8.97 -18.60
C ILE A 55 2.00 -9.53 -17.72
N THR A 56 3.24 -9.57 -18.23
CA THR A 56 4.39 -9.99 -17.41
C THR A 56 4.55 -9.05 -16.21
N ALA A 57 4.56 -7.74 -16.42
CA ALA A 57 4.69 -6.77 -15.33
C ALA A 57 3.58 -6.92 -14.27
N TRP A 58 2.33 -7.09 -14.71
CA TRP A 58 1.21 -7.36 -13.82
C TRP A 58 1.39 -8.66 -13.04
N GLY A 59 1.79 -9.74 -13.71
CA GLY A 59 2.01 -11.05 -13.09
C GLY A 59 3.09 -11.00 -12.00
N LEU A 60 4.13 -10.18 -12.20
CA LEU A 60 5.18 -9.97 -11.20
C LEU A 60 4.67 -9.20 -9.97
N ILE A 61 3.86 -8.15 -10.16
CA ILE A 61 3.21 -7.43 -9.06
C ILE A 61 2.23 -8.35 -8.31
N ALA A 62 1.44 -9.14 -9.04
CA ALA A 62 0.51 -10.10 -8.45
C ALA A 62 1.26 -11.20 -7.67
N ALA A 63 2.44 -11.64 -8.11
CA ALA A 63 3.24 -12.60 -7.36
C ALA A 63 3.77 -12.03 -6.03
N ILE A 64 4.09 -10.73 -5.98
CA ILE A 64 4.62 -10.06 -4.79
C ILE A 64 3.50 -9.68 -3.81
N PHE A 65 2.42 -9.07 -4.32
CA PHE A 65 1.37 -8.45 -3.51
C PHE A 65 0.01 -9.17 -3.56
N GLY A 66 -0.15 -10.20 -4.40
CA GLY A 66 -1.45 -10.85 -4.61
C GLY A 66 -2.02 -11.50 -3.35
N ALA A 67 -1.18 -12.03 -2.46
CA ALA A 67 -1.64 -12.53 -1.16
C ALA A 67 -2.17 -11.40 -0.26
N MET A 68 -1.56 -10.22 -0.32
CA MET A 68 -1.95 -9.05 0.49
C MET A 68 -3.35 -8.54 0.09
N TYR A 69 -3.78 -8.77 -1.16
CA TYR A 69 -5.13 -8.40 -1.61
C TYR A 69 -6.24 -9.10 -0.80
N ILE A 70 -5.94 -10.24 -0.20
CA ILE A 70 -6.89 -10.98 0.65
C ILE A 70 -6.59 -10.75 2.13
N VAL A 71 -5.30 -10.77 2.51
CA VAL A 71 -4.89 -10.67 3.91
C VAL A 71 -5.16 -9.28 4.49
N GLU A 72 -4.86 -8.21 3.75
CA GLU A 72 -4.99 -6.84 4.27
C GLU A 72 -6.45 -6.44 4.56
N PRO A 73 -7.42 -6.63 3.64
CA PRO A 73 -8.80 -6.26 3.95
C PRO A 73 -9.33 -7.00 5.17
N ILE A 74 -9.09 -8.31 5.26
CA ILE A 74 -9.60 -9.15 6.36
C ILE A 74 -8.95 -8.76 7.69
N SER A 75 -7.62 -8.61 7.71
CA SER A 75 -6.87 -8.31 8.94
C SER A 75 -7.13 -6.91 9.49
N TYR A 76 -7.37 -5.93 8.61
CA TYR A 76 -7.58 -4.55 9.02
C TYR A 76 -9.04 -4.20 9.28
N TYR A 77 -9.99 -4.98 8.77
CA TYR A 77 -11.42 -4.70 8.91
C TYR A 77 -11.89 -4.45 10.36
N PRO A 78 -11.45 -5.22 11.38
CA PRO A 78 -11.90 -4.99 12.76
C PRO A 78 -11.58 -3.59 13.31
N ILE A 79 -10.47 -3.01 12.84
CA ILE A 79 -9.98 -1.69 13.24
C ILE A 79 -10.50 -0.60 12.30
N LEU A 80 -10.62 -0.88 10.99
CA LEU A 80 -11.04 0.14 10.01
C LEU A 80 -12.56 0.30 9.94
N GLY A 81 -13.31 -0.79 10.12
CA GLY A 81 -14.73 -0.86 9.78
C GLY A 81 -15.00 -0.66 8.28
N LEU A 82 -16.28 -0.60 7.90
CA LEU A 82 -16.68 -0.54 6.50
C LEU A 82 -16.23 0.75 5.81
N ALA A 83 -16.57 1.91 6.39
CA ALA A 83 -16.22 3.21 5.82
C ALA A 83 -14.70 3.43 5.80
N GLY A 84 -14.03 3.11 6.90
CA GLY A 84 -12.57 3.20 6.98
C GLY A 84 -11.85 2.31 5.98
N THR A 85 -12.41 1.14 5.64
CA THR A 85 -11.85 0.26 4.60
C THR A 85 -11.89 0.94 3.24
N TYR A 86 -13.04 1.44 2.78
CA TYR A 86 -13.12 2.15 1.49
C TYR A 86 -12.15 3.33 1.42
N MET A 87 -12.10 4.16 2.46
CA MET A 87 -11.22 5.34 2.49
C MET A 87 -9.74 4.96 2.53
N SER A 88 -9.37 3.94 3.31
CA SER A 88 -7.97 3.53 3.47
C SER A 88 -7.42 2.88 2.20
N PHE A 89 -8.21 2.04 1.53
CA PHE A 89 -7.81 1.43 0.26
C PHE A 89 -7.77 2.44 -0.90
N LEU A 90 -8.65 3.44 -0.89
CA LEU A 90 -8.63 4.51 -1.89
C LEU A 90 -7.41 5.44 -1.71
N SER A 91 -7.13 5.84 -0.46
CA SER A 91 -6.09 6.83 -0.16
C SER A 91 -4.70 6.23 0.10
N GLY A 92 -4.60 4.91 0.26
CA GLY A 92 -3.37 4.20 0.54
C GLY A 92 -2.77 4.50 1.92
N ASN A 93 -1.50 4.10 2.09
CA ASN A 93 -0.72 4.23 3.32
C ASN A 93 -1.39 3.63 4.57
N ILE A 94 -2.03 2.47 4.41
CA ILE A 94 -2.89 1.85 5.42
C ILE A 94 -2.09 1.50 6.68
N SER A 95 -1.09 0.62 6.56
CA SER A 95 -0.40 0.05 7.72
C SER A 95 0.52 1.02 8.45
N ASN A 96 1.05 2.05 7.78
CA ASN A 96 1.95 3.01 8.44
C ASN A 96 1.23 4.23 9.02
N LEU A 97 0.02 4.55 8.55
CA LEU A 97 -0.68 5.76 8.98
C LEU A 97 -2.17 5.53 9.29
N ARG A 98 -2.96 4.99 8.36
CA ARG A 98 -4.43 4.91 8.55
C ARG A 98 -4.81 4.00 9.72
N LEU A 99 -4.22 2.82 9.75
CA LEU A 99 -4.48 1.78 10.74
C LEU A 99 -4.10 2.25 12.16
N PRO A 100 -2.88 2.75 12.43
CA PRO A 100 -2.54 3.24 13.77
C PRO A 100 -3.35 4.49 14.17
N CYS A 101 -3.71 5.39 13.24
CA CYS A 101 -4.59 6.51 13.55
C CYS A 101 -6.01 6.06 13.94
N SER A 102 -6.56 5.06 13.24
CA SER A 102 -7.87 4.47 13.59
C SER A 102 -7.84 3.79 14.95
N ALA A 103 -6.82 2.96 15.20
CA ALA A 103 -6.64 2.25 16.45
C ALA A 103 -6.47 3.23 17.63
N MET A 104 -5.63 4.25 17.49
CA MET A 104 -5.42 5.27 18.52
C MET A 104 -6.69 6.06 18.82
N ALA A 105 -7.49 6.41 17.80
CA ALA A 105 -8.76 7.08 18.01
C ALA A 105 -9.74 6.22 18.83
N GLN A 106 -9.76 4.91 18.59
CA GLN A 106 -10.59 3.96 19.34
C GLN A 106 -10.09 3.75 20.77
N GLU A 107 -8.77 3.64 20.95
CA GLU A 107 -8.10 3.46 22.24
C GLU A 107 -8.36 4.66 23.16
N VAL A 108 -8.18 5.89 22.67
CA VAL A 108 -8.40 7.13 23.45
C VAL A 108 -9.84 7.25 23.95
N LEU A 109 -10.80 6.76 23.19
CA LEU A 109 -12.22 6.78 23.55
C LEU A 109 -12.70 5.50 24.24
N GLY A 110 -11.82 4.53 24.45
CA GLY A 110 -12.10 3.28 25.16
C GLY A 110 -13.18 2.43 24.49
N VAL A 111 -13.33 2.52 23.16
CA VAL A 111 -14.33 1.74 22.42
C VAL A 111 -13.76 0.40 21.96
N LYS A 112 -14.59 -0.64 22.01
CA LYS A 112 -14.21 -2.00 21.61
C LYS A 112 -14.17 -2.11 20.09
N GLU A 113 -13.06 -2.59 19.54
CA GLU A 113 -12.89 -2.87 18.10
C GLU A 113 -14.02 -3.76 17.56
N GLY A 114 -14.37 -3.56 16.29
CA GLY A 114 -15.46 -4.30 15.63
C GLY A 114 -16.88 -3.90 16.07
N THR A 115 -17.03 -2.94 17.00
CA THR A 115 -18.34 -2.35 17.32
C THR A 115 -18.70 -1.21 16.35
N ARG A 116 -19.99 -0.87 16.25
CA ARG A 116 -20.44 0.28 15.43
C ARG A 116 -19.85 1.61 15.89
N GLN A 117 -19.70 1.79 17.20
CA GLN A 117 -19.08 2.99 17.77
C GLN A 117 -17.60 3.07 17.37
N ALA A 118 -16.89 1.95 17.44
CA ALA A 118 -15.51 1.86 16.97
C ALA A 118 -15.36 2.15 15.48
N GLU A 119 -16.28 1.68 14.63
CA GLU A 119 -16.27 2.02 13.21
C GLU A 119 -16.41 3.53 12.98
N LEU A 120 -17.36 4.20 13.63
CA LEU A 120 -17.56 5.65 13.49
C LEU A 120 -16.33 6.44 13.96
N ILE A 121 -15.78 6.08 15.12
CA ILE A 121 -14.60 6.72 15.70
C ILE A 121 -13.37 6.49 14.85
N GLY A 122 -13.13 5.25 14.42
CA GLY A 122 -12.03 4.87 13.56
C GLY A 122 -12.08 5.61 12.22
N THR A 123 -13.28 5.72 11.65
CA THR A 123 -13.54 6.51 10.42
C THR A 123 -13.10 7.96 10.59
N MET A 124 -13.42 8.61 11.71
CA MET A 124 -12.98 9.99 11.97
C MET A 124 -11.46 10.12 12.09
N GLY A 125 -10.80 9.17 12.74
CA GLY A 125 -9.34 9.08 12.81
C GLY A 125 -8.71 8.95 11.42
N ILE A 126 -9.31 8.11 10.56
CA ILE A 126 -8.86 7.93 9.17
C ILE A 126 -9.06 9.21 8.37
N ILE A 127 -10.19 9.90 8.46
CA ILE A 127 -10.43 11.18 7.77
C ILE A 127 -9.37 12.20 8.16
N GLY A 128 -9.11 12.38 9.45
CA GLY A 128 -8.07 13.28 9.93
C GLY A 128 -6.70 12.92 9.34
N SER A 129 -6.36 11.64 9.34
CA SER A 129 -5.12 11.17 8.73
C SER A 129 -5.06 11.47 7.23
N ILE A 130 -6.19 11.38 6.49
CA ILE A 130 -6.25 11.59 5.03
C ILE A 130 -5.96 13.04 4.71
N ILE A 131 -6.65 13.95 5.39
CA ILE A 131 -6.51 15.39 5.17
C ILE A 131 -5.07 15.82 5.48
N VAL A 132 -4.55 15.44 6.65
CA VAL A 132 -3.19 15.82 7.06
C VAL A 132 -2.14 15.25 6.11
N ASN A 133 -2.26 13.97 5.74
CA ASN A 133 -1.32 13.34 4.81
C ASN A 133 -1.37 13.98 3.43
N PHE A 134 -2.57 14.26 2.92
CA PHE A 134 -2.76 14.89 1.62
C PHE A 134 -2.11 16.28 1.58
N VAL A 135 -2.36 17.13 2.59
CA VAL A 135 -1.76 18.47 2.68
C VAL A 135 -0.24 18.38 2.80
N ALA A 136 0.26 17.54 3.71
CA ALA A 136 1.70 17.41 3.95
C ALA A 136 2.46 16.89 2.71
N VAL A 137 1.95 15.85 2.05
CA VAL A 137 2.58 15.28 0.85
C VAL A 137 2.52 16.26 -0.32
N THR A 138 1.40 16.98 -0.48
CA THR A 138 1.25 18.01 -1.52
C THR A 138 2.27 19.14 -1.31
N LEU A 139 2.38 19.66 -0.08
CA LEU A 139 3.38 20.66 0.26
C LEU A 139 4.80 20.15 0.04
N ALA A 140 5.10 18.92 0.48
CA ALA A 140 6.40 18.29 0.27
C ALA A 140 6.74 18.15 -1.21
N ALA A 141 5.77 17.85 -2.08
CA ALA A 141 5.97 17.76 -3.52
C ALA A 141 6.34 19.13 -4.12
N PHE A 142 5.59 20.19 -3.79
CA PHE A 142 5.87 21.54 -4.30
C PHE A 142 7.20 22.12 -3.77
N VAL A 143 7.45 21.95 -2.47
CA VAL A 143 8.70 22.38 -1.83
C VAL A 143 9.87 21.58 -2.39
N GLY A 144 9.75 20.26 -2.48
CA GLY A 144 10.78 19.38 -3.04
C GLY A 144 11.14 19.74 -4.48
N TYR A 145 10.14 19.97 -5.33
CA TYR A 145 10.35 20.43 -6.70
C TYR A 145 11.10 21.77 -6.76
N SER A 146 10.76 22.71 -5.88
CA SER A 146 11.40 24.03 -5.82
C SER A 146 12.84 23.94 -5.30
N LEU A 147 13.09 23.11 -4.29
CA LEU A 147 14.42 22.88 -3.72
C LEU A 147 15.37 22.24 -4.73
N ILE A 148 14.90 21.27 -5.53
CA ILE A 148 15.73 20.62 -6.55
C ILE A 148 16.31 21.62 -7.56
N LYS A 149 15.61 22.73 -7.84
CA LYS A 149 16.10 23.78 -8.74
C LYS A 149 17.22 24.65 -8.14
N LEU A 150 17.33 24.69 -6.81
CA LEU A 150 18.34 25.46 -6.10
C LEU A 150 19.64 24.65 -5.89
N PHE A 151 19.58 23.33 -6.05
CA PHE A 151 20.75 22.48 -5.84
C PHE A 151 21.73 22.52 -7.02
N PRO A 152 23.04 22.32 -6.76
CA PRO A 152 24.03 22.12 -7.81
C PRO A 152 23.64 20.96 -8.73
N PRO A 153 24.04 20.99 -10.02
CA PRO A 153 23.66 19.97 -11.01
C PRO A 153 23.89 18.53 -10.54
N ALA A 154 25.03 18.27 -9.89
CA ALA A 154 25.39 16.94 -9.38
C ALA A 154 24.37 16.39 -8.36
N VAL A 155 23.84 17.25 -7.48
CA VAL A 155 22.85 16.84 -6.47
C VAL A 155 21.48 16.66 -7.12
N ALA A 156 21.09 17.57 -8.02
CA ALA A 156 19.82 17.48 -8.72
C ALA A 156 19.74 16.19 -9.58
N ASP A 157 20.83 15.81 -10.24
CA ASP A 157 20.89 14.58 -11.03
C ASP A 157 20.87 13.33 -10.14
N ALA A 158 21.52 13.37 -8.97
CA ALA A 158 21.40 12.29 -8.00
C ALA A 158 19.94 12.07 -7.56
N PHE A 159 19.18 13.13 -7.29
CA PHE A 159 17.75 13.00 -6.99
C PHE A 159 16.97 12.41 -8.17
N ARG A 160 17.25 12.81 -9.42
CA ARG A 160 16.55 12.26 -10.59
C ARG A 160 16.83 10.77 -10.80
N SER A 161 18.09 10.36 -10.65
CA SER A 161 18.52 8.99 -10.96
C SER A 161 18.33 8.00 -9.81
N TYR A 162 18.44 8.45 -8.56
CA TYR A 162 18.46 7.55 -7.40
C TYR A 162 17.21 7.59 -6.52
N THR A 163 16.24 8.49 -6.75
CA THR A 163 15.00 8.52 -5.94
C THR A 163 14.22 7.22 -6.04
N ALA A 164 13.99 6.69 -7.25
CA ALA A 164 13.26 5.44 -7.40
C ALA A 164 13.97 4.23 -6.74
N PRO A 165 15.28 4.00 -6.97
CA PRO A 165 16.04 2.98 -6.23
C PRO A 165 16.02 3.16 -4.71
N ALA A 166 16.12 4.39 -4.21
CA ALA A 166 16.09 4.67 -2.77
C ALA A 166 14.74 4.31 -2.13
N ILE A 167 13.63 4.59 -2.81
CA ILE A 167 12.29 4.20 -2.35
C ILE A 167 12.19 2.68 -2.25
N PHE A 168 12.59 1.94 -3.28
CA PHE A 168 12.56 0.47 -3.23
C PHE A 168 13.55 -0.12 -2.21
N GLY A 169 14.70 0.52 -2.01
CA GLY A 169 15.66 0.16 -0.96
C GLY A 169 15.09 0.36 0.45
N ALA A 170 14.37 1.45 0.69
CA ALA A 170 13.68 1.68 1.96
C ALA A 170 12.58 0.65 2.21
N VAL A 171 11.80 0.29 1.18
CA VAL A 171 10.80 -0.79 1.25
C VAL A 171 11.45 -2.12 1.61
N PHE A 172 12.57 -2.46 0.95
CA PHE A 172 13.35 -3.66 1.31
C PHE A 172 13.81 -3.62 2.77
N GLY A 173 14.32 -2.47 3.24
CA GLY A 173 14.72 -2.27 4.63
C GLY A 173 13.57 -2.49 5.60
N GLN A 174 12.39 -1.94 5.30
CA GLN A 174 11.18 -2.10 6.12
C GLN A 174 10.80 -3.57 6.29
N PHE A 175 10.82 -4.36 5.22
CA PHE A 175 10.52 -5.80 5.29
C PHE A 175 11.65 -6.61 5.94
N SER A 176 12.90 -6.21 5.73
CA SER A 176 14.06 -6.85 6.34
C SER A 176 14.07 -6.69 7.86
N LEU A 177 13.61 -5.54 8.38
CA LEU A 177 13.47 -5.35 9.83
C LEU A 177 12.40 -6.26 10.45
N ARG A 178 11.34 -6.59 9.70
CA ARG A 178 10.29 -7.51 10.16
C ARG A 178 10.75 -8.97 10.14
N GLN A 179 11.51 -9.38 9.13
CA GLN A 179 11.99 -10.76 8.97
C GLN A 179 13.50 -10.79 8.62
N PRO A 180 14.39 -10.45 9.58
CA PRO A 180 15.82 -10.24 9.32
C PRO A 180 16.54 -11.50 8.83
N LYS A 181 16.03 -12.69 9.19
CA LYS A 181 16.59 -13.98 8.75
C LYS A 181 16.39 -14.23 7.25
N LEU A 182 15.41 -13.59 6.61
CA LEU A 182 15.14 -13.73 5.17
C LEU A 182 15.89 -12.69 4.33
N ALA A 183 16.30 -11.56 4.92
CA ALA A 183 16.93 -10.45 4.22
C ALA A 183 18.20 -10.83 3.42
N PRO A 184 19.14 -11.65 3.95
CA PRO A 184 20.33 -12.04 3.19
C PRO A 184 19.98 -12.81 1.91
N PHE A 185 18.98 -13.69 1.96
CA PHE A 185 18.55 -14.47 0.80
C PHE A 185 17.77 -13.64 -0.20
N ALA A 186 16.93 -12.72 0.28
CA ALA A 186 16.20 -11.78 -0.56
C ALA A 186 17.11 -10.84 -1.36
N LEU A 187 18.33 -10.54 -0.86
CA LEU A 187 19.37 -9.83 -1.62
C LEU A 187 20.24 -10.77 -2.46
N ALA A 188 20.66 -11.90 -1.92
CA ALA A 188 21.61 -12.79 -2.58
C ALA A 188 21.05 -13.36 -3.90
N ILE A 189 19.79 -13.79 -3.91
CA ILE A 189 19.15 -14.38 -5.10
C ILE A 189 19.19 -13.42 -6.30
N PRO A 190 18.66 -12.18 -6.22
CA PRO A 190 18.70 -11.26 -7.35
C PRO A 190 20.13 -10.85 -7.73
N ILE A 191 21.03 -10.64 -6.76
CA ILE A 191 22.42 -10.24 -7.03
C ILE A 191 23.16 -11.32 -7.82
N VAL A 192 23.06 -12.59 -7.39
CA VAL A 192 23.70 -13.72 -8.09
C VAL A 192 23.16 -13.84 -9.51
N LEU A 193 21.84 -13.76 -9.70
CA LEU A 193 21.23 -13.89 -11.03
C LEU A 193 21.55 -12.69 -11.95
N LEU A 194 21.73 -11.49 -11.40
CA LEU A 194 22.21 -10.32 -12.13
C LEU A 194 23.65 -10.50 -12.61
N ILE A 195 24.54 -11.03 -11.77
CA ILE A 195 25.93 -11.35 -12.15
C ILE A 195 25.96 -12.38 -13.28
N LEU A 196 25.06 -13.37 -13.23
CA LEU A 196 24.89 -14.38 -14.27
C LEU A 196 24.19 -13.86 -15.54
N LYS A 197 23.85 -12.57 -15.61
CA LYS A 197 23.18 -11.91 -16.75
C LYS A 197 21.87 -12.61 -17.18
N VAL A 198 21.16 -13.16 -16.20
CA VAL A 198 19.86 -13.81 -16.43
C VAL A 198 18.82 -12.75 -16.81
N PRO A 199 17.85 -13.06 -17.71
CA PRO A 199 16.76 -12.14 -18.02
C PRO A 199 16.00 -11.65 -16.78
N VAL A 200 15.70 -10.35 -16.74
CA VAL A 200 15.08 -9.66 -15.58
C VAL A 200 13.79 -10.34 -15.09
N TRP A 201 12.97 -10.86 -16.00
CA TRP A 201 11.73 -11.55 -15.63
C TRP A 201 12.00 -12.83 -14.81
N ILE A 202 13.05 -13.58 -15.14
CA ILE A 202 13.47 -14.77 -14.38
C ILE A 202 14.05 -14.35 -13.03
N ILE A 203 14.84 -13.27 -12.99
CA ILE A 203 15.40 -12.72 -11.74
C ILE A 203 14.28 -12.44 -10.74
N ILE A 204 13.20 -11.80 -11.19
CA ILE A 204 12.09 -11.44 -10.32
C ILE A 204 11.34 -12.69 -9.85
N LEU A 205 10.98 -13.62 -10.76
CA LEU A 205 10.29 -14.85 -10.37
C LEU A 205 11.12 -15.70 -9.41
N ALA A 206 12.42 -15.87 -9.69
CA ALA A 206 13.32 -16.61 -8.82
C ALA A 206 13.50 -15.93 -7.46
N SER A 207 13.53 -14.59 -7.41
CA SER A 207 13.59 -13.85 -6.14
C SER A 207 12.32 -14.04 -5.32
N VAL A 208 11.14 -13.95 -5.94
CA VAL A 208 9.84 -14.13 -5.26
C VAL A 208 9.67 -15.57 -4.77
N PHE A 209 9.73 -16.56 -5.67
CA PHE A 209 9.49 -17.95 -5.31
C PHE A 209 10.65 -18.55 -4.50
N GLY A 210 11.89 -18.14 -4.76
CA GLY A 210 13.05 -18.56 -3.99
C GLY A 210 12.99 -18.09 -2.54
N THR A 211 12.63 -16.82 -2.30
CA THR A 211 12.45 -16.32 -0.93
C THR A 211 11.26 -16.97 -0.22
N ILE A 212 10.14 -17.22 -0.90
CA ILE A 212 8.99 -17.97 -0.35
C ILE A 212 9.40 -19.40 0.03
N GLY A 213 10.15 -20.09 -0.84
CA GLY A 213 10.63 -21.45 -0.59
C GLY A 213 11.53 -21.52 0.65
N ILE A 214 12.48 -20.58 0.76
CA ILE A 214 13.37 -20.45 1.93
C ILE A 214 12.57 -20.11 3.18
N ALA A 215 11.60 -19.19 3.08
CA ALA A 215 10.72 -18.84 4.18
C ALA A 215 9.94 -20.07 4.68
N ARG A 216 9.40 -20.90 3.78
CA ARG A 216 8.69 -22.13 4.16
C ARG A 216 9.59 -23.14 4.88
N VAL A 217 10.84 -23.28 4.44
CA VAL A 217 11.83 -24.14 5.11
C VAL A 217 12.16 -23.60 6.51
N PHE A 218 12.36 -22.29 6.63
CA PHE A 218 12.66 -21.64 7.91
C PHE A 218 11.48 -21.71 8.88
N TYR A 219 10.26 -21.57 8.38
CA TYR A 219 9.03 -21.76 9.16
C TYR A 219 8.93 -23.19 9.69
N LYS A 220 9.13 -24.20 8.83
CA LYS A 220 9.13 -25.61 9.25
C LYS A 220 10.23 -25.95 10.27
N LYS A 221 11.35 -25.23 10.23
CA LYS A 221 12.47 -25.38 11.19
C LYS A 221 12.31 -24.53 12.45
N GLY A 222 11.20 -23.80 12.61
CA GLY A 222 10.97 -22.91 13.76
C GLY A 222 11.90 -21.69 13.82
N LEU A 223 12.59 -21.37 12.72
CA LEU A 223 13.54 -20.25 12.65
C LEU A 223 12.83 -18.91 12.45
N ILE A 224 11.64 -18.92 11.85
CA ILE A 224 10.78 -17.74 11.69
C ILE A 224 9.35 -18.13 12.08
N LYS A 225 8.61 -17.17 12.64
CA LYS A 225 7.19 -17.31 12.98
C LYS A 225 6.32 -16.84 11.82
#